data_AF-A0A537HLT3-F1
#
_entry.id   AF-A0A537HLT3-F1
#
_cell.length_a   1.000
_cell.length_b   1.000
_cell.length_c   1.000
_cell.angle_alpha   90.00
_cell.angle_beta   90.00
_cell.angle_gamma   90.00
#
_symmetry.space_group_name_H-M   'P 1'
#
loop_
_entity.id
_entity.type
_entity.pdbx_description
1 polymer ?
#
loop_
_entity_poly.entity_id
_entity_poly.type
_entity_poly.pdbx_seq_one_letter_code
_entity_poly.pdbx_strand_id
1 'polypeptide(L)'
;MPKLLLGEISPGRPSRPLSHHLSLTSLASVGLIYLVVVANQVGASYLSKLTPVDQDITKEQSEECHLLHSAWNDLTKVWTLPVIHALSLKQPARFNELKRRIQNISATSLAERLNELDQRKVIERKVYPETPPRVEYALTKKGVELSVILGTLAEWVMKWDKPSNGTARANDEKVRAAVRSK
;
A
#
# COMPACT_ATOMS: atom_id res chain seq x y z
N MET A 1 -46.50 63.45 66.31
CA MET A 1 -45.39 63.18 65.37
C MET A 1 -45.43 64.24 64.27
N PRO A 2 -44.49 65.19 64.23
CA PRO A 2 -44.52 66.31 63.30
C PRO A 2 -43.59 66.13 62.10
N LYS A 3 -44.05 66.67 60.96
CA LYS A 3 -43.30 67.04 59.76
C LYS A 3 -42.43 68.28 60.02
N LEU A 4 -41.26 68.36 59.37
CA LEU A 4 -40.51 69.59 59.07
C LEU A 4 -40.16 69.52 57.56
N LEU A 5 -40.69 70.45 56.73
CA LEU A 5 -40.02 71.65 56.18
C LEU A 5 -38.80 71.32 55.30
N LEU A 6 -38.50 71.96 54.16
CA LEU A 6 -39.13 72.86 53.18
C LEU A 6 -38.03 73.08 52.11
N GLY A 7 -38.39 73.34 50.85
CA GLY A 7 -37.47 73.93 49.86
C GLY A 7 -36.82 72.93 48.89
N GLU A 8 -36.58 73.23 47.62
CA GLU A 8 -36.69 74.48 46.89
C GLU A 8 -37.03 74.22 45.41
N ILE A 9 -37.58 75.28 44.80
CA ILE A 9 -37.90 75.44 43.39
C ILE A 9 -36.62 75.87 42.65
N SER A 10 -36.29 75.23 41.52
CA SER A 10 -35.55 75.88 40.43
C SER A 10 -35.58 75.08 39.12
N PRO A 11 -35.43 75.74 37.97
CA PRO A 11 -36.34 75.55 36.85
C PRO A 11 -35.67 75.00 35.59
N GLY A 12 -36.50 74.52 34.67
CA GLY A 12 -36.31 74.69 33.24
C GLY A 12 -35.14 73.96 32.58
N ARG A 13 -35.44 72.91 31.81
CA ARG A 13 -34.68 72.63 30.60
C ARG A 13 -35.62 72.57 29.39
N PRO A 14 -35.33 73.32 28.32
CA PRO A 14 -36.22 73.44 27.17
C PRO A 14 -36.24 72.16 26.34
N SER A 15 -37.44 71.78 25.91
CA SER A 15 -37.68 70.84 24.83
C SER A 15 -37.32 71.47 23.48
N ARG A 16 -36.50 70.78 22.68
CA ARG A 16 -36.31 70.96 21.23
C ARG A 16 -35.40 69.85 20.65
N PRO A 17 -35.44 69.58 19.33
CA PRO A 17 -36.32 68.61 18.71
C PRO A 17 -35.56 67.43 18.09
N LEU A 18 -36.32 66.46 17.57
CA LEU A 18 -35.87 65.37 16.68
C LEU A 18 -34.81 65.84 15.67
N SER A 19 -33.61 65.28 15.76
CA SER A 19 -32.65 65.25 14.66
C SER A 19 -32.38 63.80 14.28
N HIS A 20 -32.97 63.39 13.15
CA HIS A 20 -32.61 62.16 12.46
C HIS A 20 -31.17 62.31 11.93
N HIS A 21 -30.18 61.92 12.74
CA HIS A 21 -28.85 61.62 12.24
C HIS A 21 -28.79 60.11 11.96
N LEU A 22 -29.24 59.72 10.76
CA LEU A 22 -28.62 58.59 10.08
C LEU A 22 -27.15 58.99 9.90
N SER A 23 -26.29 58.56 10.83
CA SER A 23 -24.87 58.76 10.67
C SER A 23 -24.47 58.07 9.38
N LEU A 24 -23.87 58.84 8.46
CA LEU A 24 -23.06 58.26 7.40
C LEU A 24 -21.95 57.48 8.11
N THR A 25 -22.17 56.20 8.37
CA THR A 25 -21.10 55.26 8.68
C THR A 25 -20.11 55.38 7.54
N SER A 26 -18.94 55.93 7.85
CA SER A 26 -17.86 56.25 6.92
C SER A 26 -17.75 55.23 5.78
N LEU A 27 -17.76 55.69 4.54
CA LEU A 27 -17.49 54.86 3.35
C LEU A 27 -16.21 54.03 3.50
N ALA A 28 -15.25 54.46 4.34
CA ALA A 28 -14.08 53.69 4.68
C ALA A 28 -14.41 52.40 5.47
N SER A 29 -15.40 52.43 6.36
CA SER A 29 -15.85 51.26 7.13
C SER A 29 -16.60 50.27 6.25
N VAL A 30 -17.50 50.75 5.39
CA VAL A 30 -18.22 49.90 4.43
C VAL A 30 -17.26 49.34 3.37
N GLY A 31 -16.28 50.15 2.93
CA GLY A 31 -15.23 49.73 2.02
C GLY A 31 -14.30 48.69 2.62
N LEU A 32 -13.90 48.84 3.89
CA LEU A 32 -13.08 47.85 4.59
C LEU A 32 -13.84 46.54 4.81
N ILE A 33 -15.13 46.61 5.17
CA ILE A 33 -16.00 45.44 5.27
C ILE A 33 -16.15 44.77 3.91
N TYR A 34 -16.39 45.53 2.83
CA TYR A 34 -16.49 44.99 1.48
C TYR A 34 -15.17 44.37 1.00
N LEU A 35 -14.01 44.98 1.31
CA LEU A 35 -12.69 44.45 0.95
C LEU A 35 -12.38 43.17 1.73
N VAL A 36 -12.69 43.12 3.03
CA VAL A 36 -12.60 41.90 3.85
C VAL A 36 -13.54 40.82 3.31
N VAL A 37 -14.78 41.15 2.97
CA VAL A 37 -15.75 40.21 2.41
C VAL A 37 -15.31 39.71 1.04
N VAL A 38 -14.85 40.55 0.12
CA VAL A 38 -14.39 40.15 -1.21
C VAL A 38 -13.09 39.34 -1.12
N ALA A 39 -12.14 39.73 -0.28
CA ALA A 39 -10.94 38.94 -0.01
C ALA A 39 -11.29 37.55 0.57
N ASN A 40 -12.33 37.47 1.41
CA ASN A 40 -12.80 36.22 1.99
C ASN A 40 -13.65 35.38 1.00
N GLN A 41 -14.41 36.01 0.09
CA GLN A 41 -15.24 35.36 -0.93
C GLN A 41 -14.38 34.77 -2.06
N VAL A 42 -13.36 35.53 -2.50
CA VAL A 42 -12.36 35.06 -3.46
C VAL A 42 -11.46 34.02 -2.78
N GLY A 43 -11.07 34.24 -1.53
CA GLY A 43 -10.34 33.27 -0.70
C GLY A 43 -11.08 31.93 -0.58
N ALA A 44 -12.37 31.92 -0.28
CA ALA A 44 -13.18 30.71 -0.23
C ALA A 44 -13.33 30.01 -1.59
N SER A 45 -13.36 30.78 -2.69
CA SER A 45 -13.42 30.26 -4.06
C SER A 45 -12.06 29.76 -4.58
N TYR A 46 -10.96 30.31 -4.08
CA TYR A 46 -9.59 29.86 -4.38
C TYR A 46 -9.21 28.64 -3.53
N LEU A 47 -9.58 28.64 -2.25
CA LEU A 47 -9.36 27.53 -1.32
C LEU A 47 -10.21 26.30 -1.66
N SER A 48 -11.37 26.46 -2.30
CA SER A 48 -12.15 25.32 -2.83
C SER A 48 -11.59 24.75 -4.14
N LYS A 49 -10.68 25.47 -4.82
CA LYS A 49 -10.03 25.05 -6.08
C LYS A 49 -8.58 24.62 -5.90
N LEU A 50 -7.96 24.90 -4.76
CA LEU A 50 -6.78 24.19 -4.29
C LEU A 50 -7.25 22.80 -3.83
N THR A 51 -7.24 21.87 -4.78
CA THR A 51 -7.55 20.46 -4.57
C THR A 51 -6.93 19.95 -3.27
N PRO A 52 -7.70 19.31 -2.38
CA PRO A 52 -7.11 18.48 -1.35
C PRO A 52 -6.40 17.32 -2.06
N VAL A 53 -5.09 17.45 -2.22
CA VAL A 53 -4.21 16.29 -2.20
C VAL A 53 -4.29 15.79 -0.75
N ASP A 54 -4.56 14.50 -0.54
CA ASP A 54 -4.46 13.77 0.74
C ASP A 54 -5.65 13.65 1.72
N GLN A 55 -6.90 13.48 1.29
CA GLN A 55 -7.94 12.95 2.21
C GLN A 55 -8.75 11.72 1.77
N ASP A 56 -8.50 11.16 0.58
CA ASP A 56 -9.13 9.91 0.14
C ASP A 56 -8.09 8.89 -0.33
N ILE A 57 -7.05 8.61 0.46
CA ILE A 57 -6.56 7.22 0.50
C ILE A 57 -7.67 6.46 1.23
N THR A 58 -8.65 6.04 0.45
CA THR A 58 -9.85 5.37 0.94
C THR A 58 -9.46 4.18 1.80
N LYS A 59 -10.19 3.91 2.89
CA LYS A 59 -9.94 2.74 3.78
C LYS A 59 -9.75 1.43 2.99
N GLU A 60 -10.47 1.29 1.88
CA GLU A 60 -10.41 0.18 0.95
C GLU A 60 -9.03 0.03 0.26
N GLN A 61 -8.39 1.12 -0.16
CA GLN A 61 -7.02 1.10 -0.71
C GLN A 61 -5.96 0.74 0.34
N SER A 62 -6.18 1.14 1.60
CA SER A 62 -5.30 0.76 2.72
C SER A 62 -5.40 -0.73 3.04
N GLU A 63 -6.62 -1.29 3.03
CA GLU A 63 -6.86 -2.73 3.22
C GLU A 63 -6.26 -3.57 2.10
N GLU A 64 -6.38 -3.12 0.84
CA GLU A 64 -5.74 -3.78 -0.31
C GLU A 64 -4.21 -3.81 -0.18
N CYS A 65 -3.61 -2.70 0.26
CA CYS A 65 -2.16 -2.64 0.50
C CYS A 65 -1.71 -3.63 1.57
N HIS A 66 -2.48 -3.78 2.66
CA HIS A 66 -2.18 -4.74 3.72
C HIS A 66 -2.31 -6.20 3.25
N LEU A 67 -3.38 -6.52 2.52
CA LEU A 67 -3.59 -7.86 1.95
C LEU A 67 -2.51 -8.22 0.94
N LEU A 68 -2.18 -7.28 0.04
CA LEU A 68 -1.13 -7.45 -0.96
C LEU A 68 0.23 -7.61 -0.31
N HIS A 69 0.57 -6.79 0.69
CA HIS A 69 1.83 -6.88 1.42
C HIS A 69 1.97 -8.23 2.13
N SER A 70 0.93 -8.70 2.81
CA SER A 70 0.96 -10.01 3.44
C SER A 70 1.14 -11.13 2.40
N ALA A 71 0.37 -11.10 1.31
CA ALA A 71 0.48 -12.09 0.25
C ALA A 71 1.87 -12.08 -0.40
N TRP A 72 2.43 -10.90 -0.64
CA TRP A 72 3.76 -10.70 -1.18
C TRP A 72 4.84 -11.32 -0.30
N ASN A 73 4.80 -11.07 1.01
CA ASN A 73 5.76 -11.63 1.95
C ASN A 73 5.75 -13.16 1.92
N ASP A 74 4.60 -13.78 1.68
CA ASP A 74 4.48 -15.23 1.58
C ASP A 74 4.97 -15.79 0.24
N LEU A 75 4.67 -15.09 -0.86
CA LEU A 75 5.13 -15.45 -2.20
C LEU A 75 6.64 -15.30 -2.36
N THR A 76 7.23 -14.30 -1.70
CA THR A 76 8.66 -14.02 -1.75
C THR A 76 9.49 -14.85 -0.78
N LYS A 77 8.88 -15.68 0.07
CA LYS A 77 9.63 -16.60 0.92
C LYS A 77 10.49 -17.54 0.06
N VAL A 78 11.67 -17.86 0.58
CA VAL A 78 12.64 -18.73 -0.08
C VAL A 78 11.98 -20.07 -0.43
N TRP A 79 12.22 -20.55 -1.65
CA TRP A 79 11.67 -21.78 -2.23
C TRP A 79 10.22 -21.75 -2.70
N THR A 80 9.43 -20.70 -2.45
CA THR A 80 8.06 -20.63 -2.97
C THR A 80 8.01 -20.67 -4.50
N LEU A 81 8.78 -19.79 -5.16
CA LEU A 81 8.82 -19.73 -6.62
C LEU A 81 9.36 -21.02 -7.26
N PRO A 82 10.51 -21.58 -6.81
CA PRO A 82 11.00 -22.86 -7.34
C PRO A 82 10.02 -24.02 -7.19
N VAL A 83 9.27 -24.11 -6.08
CA VAL A 83 8.28 -25.18 -5.87
C VAL A 83 7.11 -25.05 -6.83
N ILE A 84 6.54 -23.85 -6.98
CA ILE A 84 5.42 -23.60 -7.89
C ILE A 84 5.87 -23.85 -9.34
N HIS A 85 7.05 -23.37 -9.72
CA HIS A 85 7.62 -23.59 -11.04
C HIS A 85 7.90 -25.08 -11.32
N ALA A 86 8.45 -25.83 -10.36
CA ALA A 86 8.70 -27.26 -10.54
C ALA A 86 7.41 -28.08 -10.72
N LEU A 87 6.31 -27.65 -10.10
CA LEU A 87 4.98 -28.24 -10.27
C LEU A 87 4.33 -27.83 -11.60
N SER A 88 4.49 -26.58 -12.04
CA SER A 88 3.94 -26.12 -13.33
C SER A 88 4.58 -26.84 -14.51
N LEU A 89 5.86 -27.21 -14.41
CA LEU A 89 6.56 -27.98 -15.45
C LEU A 89 6.02 -29.41 -15.59
N LYS A 90 5.70 -30.08 -14.47
CA LYS A 90 5.18 -31.45 -14.47
C LYS A 90 4.45 -31.77 -13.17
N GLN A 91 3.15 -31.99 -13.26
CA GLN A 91 2.27 -32.37 -12.15
C GLN A 91 1.33 -33.52 -12.58
N PRO A 92 0.81 -34.32 -11.64
CA PRO A 92 1.17 -34.37 -10.22
C PRO A 92 2.62 -34.84 -10.00
N ALA A 93 3.23 -34.47 -8.87
CA ALA A 93 4.60 -34.84 -8.54
C ALA A 93 4.72 -35.39 -7.10
N ARG A 94 5.60 -36.37 -6.91
CA ARG A 94 5.95 -36.88 -5.57
C ARG A 94 7.03 -36.01 -4.91
N PHE A 95 7.13 -36.09 -3.58
CA PHE A 95 8.13 -35.33 -2.81
C PHE A 95 9.56 -35.48 -3.35
N ASN A 96 10.01 -36.72 -3.58
CA ASN A 96 11.36 -36.98 -4.06
C ASN A 96 11.60 -36.50 -5.49
N GLU A 97 10.56 -36.42 -6.32
CA GLU A 97 10.68 -35.84 -7.66
C GLU A 97 10.89 -34.33 -7.56
N LEU A 98 10.10 -33.65 -6.73
CA LEU A 98 10.25 -32.21 -6.48
C LEU A 98 11.63 -31.88 -5.91
N LYS A 99 12.10 -32.65 -4.92
CA LYS A 99 13.44 -32.49 -4.34
C LYS A 99 14.56 -32.66 -5.35
N ARG A 100 14.39 -33.54 -6.36
CA ARG A 100 15.37 -33.71 -7.44
C ARG A 100 15.34 -32.58 -8.46
N ARG A 101 14.16 -32.01 -8.74
CA ARG A 101 13.99 -30.92 -9.71
C ARG A 101 14.48 -29.58 -9.16
N ILE A 102 14.36 -29.36 -7.85
CA ILE A 102 14.73 -28.10 -7.20
C ILE A 102 16.11 -28.26 -6.58
N GLN A 103 17.13 -27.73 -7.25
CA GLN A 103 18.51 -27.83 -6.76
C GLN A 103 18.68 -27.08 -5.44
N ASN A 104 19.52 -27.62 -4.54
CA ASN A 104 19.91 -27.03 -3.25
C ASN A 104 18.81 -26.92 -2.17
N ILE A 105 17.57 -27.33 -2.44
CA ILE A 105 16.53 -27.34 -1.40
C ILE A 105 16.76 -28.50 -0.41
N SER A 106 16.70 -28.20 0.88
CA SER A 106 16.72 -29.24 1.92
C SER A 106 15.39 -30.00 1.96
N ALA A 107 15.40 -31.24 2.45
CA ALA A 107 14.14 -31.98 2.63
C ALA A 107 13.19 -31.26 3.60
N THR A 108 13.73 -30.71 4.68
CA THR A 108 12.97 -29.95 5.69
C THR A 108 12.32 -28.72 5.06
N SER A 109 13.08 -27.91 4.34
CA SER A 109 12.56 -26.69 3.70
C SER A 109 11.52 -27.00 2.62
N LEU A 110 11.68 -28.10 1.87
CA LEU A 110 10.67 -28.54 0.91
C LEU A 110 9.38 -28.97 1.62
N ALA A 111 9.48 -29.74 2.71
CA ALA A 111 8.32 -30.21 3.47
C ALA A 111 7.55 -29.03 4.09
N GLU A 112 8.26 -28.09 4.73
CA GLU A 112 7.70 -26.86 5.27
C GLU A 112 6.97 -26.06 4.17
N ARG A 113 7.65 -25.86 3.04
CA ARG A 113 7.08 -25.08 1.92
C ARG A 113 5.84 -25.73 1.33
N LEU A 114 5.85 -27.04 1.12
CA LEU A 114 4.68 -27.78 0.63
C LEU A 114 3.51 -27.68 1.61
N ASN A 115 3.77 -27.81 2.92
CA ASN A 115 2.74 -27.67 3.94
C ASN A 115 2.12 -26.26 3.97
N GLU A 116 2.96 -25.20 3.92
CA GLU A 116 2.47 -23.82 3.86
C GLU A 116 1.62 -23.55 2.61
N LEU A 117 2.04 -24.06 1.45
CA LEU A 117 1.31 -23.87 0.19
C LEU A 117 0.00 -24.66 0.15
N ASP A 118 -0.07 -25.84 0.76
CA ASP A 118 -1.26 -26.67 0.89
C ASP A 118 -2.30 -26.00 1.83
N GLN A 119 -1.82 -25.45 2.96
CA GLN A 119 -2.66 -24.65 3.87
C GLN A 119 -3.26 -23.42 3.17
N ARG A 120 -2.50 -22.77 2.29
CA ARG A 120 -2.93 -21.60 1.50
C ARG A 120 -3.77 -21.95 0.27
N LYS A 121 -4.02 -23.24 0.03
CA LYS A 121 -4.76 -23.76 -1.12
C LYS A 121 -4.12 -23.37 -2.46
N VAL A 122 -2.81 -23.18 -2.49
CA VAL A 122 -2.03 -22.97 -3.71
C VAL A 122 -1.69 -24.31 -4.35
N ILE A 123 -1.38 -25.31 -3.52
CA ILE A 123 -1.23 -26.69 -3.95
C ILE A 123 -2.28 -27.56 -3.26
N GLU A 124 -2.50 -28.75 -3.81
CA GLU A 124 -3.26 -29.82 -3.18
C GLU A 124 -2.33 -31.01 -2.90
N ARG A 125 -2.44 -31.57 -1.70
CA ARG A 125 -1.77 -32.81 -1.30
C ARG A 125 -2.75 -33.98 -1.36
N LYS A 126 -2.49 -34.96 -2.22
CA LYS A 126 -3.32 -36.17 -2.35
C LYS A 126 -2.57 -37.39 -1.84
N VAL A 127 -3.19 -38.13 -0.91
CA VAL A 127 -2.66 -39.37 -0.34
C VAL A 127 -3.40 -40.54 -0.98
N TYR A 128 -2.64 -41.50 -1.49
CA TYR A 128 -3.15 -42.73 -2.08
C TYR A 128 -2.86 -43.90 -1.12
N PRO A 129 -3.90 -44.56 -0.58
CA PRO A 129 -3.75 -45.69 0.33
C PRO A 129 -3.47 -46.97 -0.46
N GLU A 130 -2.33 -47.00 -1.15
CA GLU A 130 -1.80 -48.18 -1.84
C GLU A 130 -0.60 -48.76 -1.07
N THR A 131 -0.07 -49.92 -1.49
CA THR A 131 1.14 -50.49 -0.90
C THR A 131 2.28 -50.43 -1.93
N PRO A 132 3.33 -49.62 -1.69
CA PRO A 132 3.54 -48.69 -0.58
C PRO A 132 2.69 -47.40 -0.71
N PRO A 133 2.36 -46.71 0.40
CA PRO A 133 1.58 -45.48 0.35
C PRO A 133 2.26 -44.40 -0.49
N ARG A 134 1.47 -43.69 -1.29
CA ARG A 134 1.96 -42.61 -2.15
C ARG A 134 1.35 -41.28 -1.77
N VAL A 135 2.16 -40.22 -1.83
CA VAL A 135 1.70 -38.84 -1.72
C VAL A 135 2.08 -38.08 -2.98
N GLU A 136 1.13 -37.34 -3.51
CA GLU A 136 1.31 -36.47 -4.67
C GLU A 136 0.89 -35.05 -4.37
N TYR A 137 1.54 -34.12 -5.09
CA TYR A 137 1.27 -32.69 -5.02
C TYR A 137 0.95 -32.18 -6.42
N ALA A 138 -0.06 -31.33 -6.51
CA ALA A 138 -0.45 -30.62 -7.73
C ALA A 138 -0.82 -29.17 -7.41
N LEU A 139 -0.74 -28.28 -8.40
CA LEU A 139 -1.27 -26.93 -8.29
C LEU A 139 -2.79 -26.99 -8.27
N THR A 140 -3.41 -26.21 -7.38
CA THR A 140 -4.85 -25.92 -7.47
C THR A 140 -5.09 -24.92 -8.59
N LYS A 141 -6.37 -24.58 -8.86
CA LYS A 141 -6.72 -23.46 -9.76
C LYS A 141 -6.00 -22.16 -9.37
N LYS A 142 -5.98 -21.84 -8.07
CA LYS A 142 -5.25 -20.68 -7.51
C LYS A 142 -3.74 -20.77 -7.79
N GLY A 143 -3.15 -21.96 -7.65
CA GLY A 143 -1.74 -22.18 -7.96
C GLY A 143 -1.40 -22.07 -9.43
N VAL A 144 -2.30 -22.51 -10.31
CA VAL A 144 -2.14 -22.37 -11.77
C VAL A 144 -2.17 -20.90 -12.17
N GLU A 145 -3.16 -20.13 -11.71
CA GLU A 145 -3.24 -18.68 -11.97
C GLU A 145 -1.98 -17.95 -11.49
N LEU A 146 -1.51 -18.29 -10.28
CA LEU A 146 -0.26 -17.76 -9.76
C LEU A 146 0.95 -18.13 -10.63
N SER A 147 1.02 -19.38 -11.12
CA SER A 147 2.14 -19.82 -11.96
C SER A 147 2.26 -19.03 -13.28
N VAL A 148 1.13 -18.57 -13.83
CA VAL A 148 1.10 -17.71 -15.03
C VAL A 148 1.72 -16.34 -14.73
N ILE A 149 1.34 -15.72 -13.61
CA ILE A 149 1.90 -14.42 -13.17
C ILE A 149 3.42 -14.54 -12.97
N LEU A 150 3.86 -15.64 -12.34
CA LEU A 150 5.28 -15.91 -12.14
C LEU A 150 6.02 -16.16 -13.46
N GLY A 151 5.37 -16.77 -14.45
CA GLY A 151 5.90 -16.91 -15.81
C GLY A 151 6.16 -15.55 -16.45
N THR A 152 5.19 -14.65 -16.40
CA THR A 152 5.35 -13.27 -16.91
C THR A 152 6.48 -12.52 -16.18
N LEU A 153 6.57 -12.69 -14.85
CA LEU A 153 7.67 -12.13 -14.08
C LEU A 153 9.03 -12.71 -14.51
N ALA A 154 9.11 -14.01 -14.73
CA ALA A 154 10.34 -14.67 -15.19
C ALA A 154 10.78 -14.16 -16.56
N GLU A 155 9.84 -13.97 -17.50
CA GLU A 155 10.11 -13.35 -18.80
C GLU A 155 10.66 -11.93 -18.66
N TRP A 156 10.09 -11.12 -17.76
CA TRP A 156 10.60 -9.78 -17.46
C TRP A 156 12.02 -9.84 -16.89
N VAL A 157 12.29 -10.74 -15.94
CA VAL A 157 13.65 -10.93 -15.39
C VAL A 157 14.61 -11.33 -16.50
N MET A 158 14.28 -12.31 -17.33
CA MET A 158 15.14 -12.76 -18.43
C MET A 158 15.42 -11.66 -19.47
N LYS A 159 14.46 -10.75 -19.67
CA LYS A 159 14.61 -9.61 -20.57
C LYS A 159 15.66 -8.61 -20.09
N TRP A 160 15.70 -8.33 -18.79
CA TRP A 160 16.53 -7.28 -18.21
C TRP A 160 17.82 -7.79 -17.55
N ASP A 161 17.75 -8.97 -16.95
CA ASP A 161 18.80 -9.58 -16.14
C ASP A 161 19.59 -10.62 -16.96
N LYS A 162 19.92 -10.26 -18.22
CA LYS A 162 20.74 -11.11 -19.08
C LYS A 162 21.99 -11.50 -18.30
N PRO A 163 22.34 -12.79 -18.18
CA PRO A 163 23.60 -13.17 -17.56
C PRO A 163 24.70 -12.47 -18.35
N SER A 164 25.37 -11.51 -17.71
CA SER A 164 26.57 -10.93 -18.27
C SER A 164 27.58 -12.07 -18.33
N ASN A 165 27.79 -12.60 -19.53
CA ASN A 165 28.79 -13.62 -19.79
C ASN A 165 30.18 -13.02 -19.52
N GLY A 166 30.58 -12.92 -18.25
CA GLY A 166 31.75 -12.14 -17.82
C GLY A 166 32.62 -12.79 -16.73
N THR A 167 32.16 -13.85 -16.06
CA THR A 167 32.91 -14.46 -14.94
C THR A 167 33.33 -15.92 -15.16
N ALA A 168 32.89 -16.57 -16.24
CA ALA A 168 33.33 -17.94 -16.56
C ALA A 168 34.76 -18.01 -17.16
N ARG A 169 35.25 -16.94 -17.82
CA ARG A 169 36.60 -16.95 -18.44
C ARG A 169 37.76 -16.73 -17.46
N ALA A 170 37.51 -16.09 -16.31
CA ALA A 170 38.58 -15.76 -15.36
C ALA A 170 39.06 -16.98 -14.53
N ASN A 171 38.19 -17.97 -14.31
CA ASN A 171 38.58 -19.19 -13.60
C ASN A 171 39.24 -20.23 -14.51
N ASP A 172 38.86 -20.31 -15.79
CA ASP A 172 39.49 -21.23 -16.73
C ASP A 172 40.94 -20.85 -17.06
N GLU A 173 41.29 -19.56 -17.07
CA GLU A 173 42.68 -19.12 -17.27
C GLU A 173 43.55 -19.38 -16.04
N LYS A 174 43.04 -19.19 -14.82
CA LYS A 174 43.75 -19.58 -13.59
C LYS A 174 43.92 -21.09 -13.45
N VAL A 175 42.91 -21.88 -13.83
CA VAL A 175 43.00 -23.35 -13.80
C VAL A 175 43.95 -23.86 -14.89
N ARG A 176 43.91 -23.31 -16.10
CA ARG A 176 44.86 -23.69 -17.18
C ARG A 176 46.30 -23.23 -16.89
N ALA A 177 46.49 -22.08 -16.25
CA ALA A 177 47.81 -21.63 -15.81
C ALA A 177 48.38 -22.52 -14.70
N ALA A 178 47.56 -22.96 -13.74
CA ALA A 178 47.98 -23.86 -12.67
C ALA A 178 48.28 -25.30 -13.14
N VAL A 179 47.62 -25.77 -14.20
CA VAL A 179 47.90 -27.09 -14.81
C VAL A 179 49.17 -27.05 -15.67
N ARG A 180 49.58 -25.88 -16.18
CA ARG A 180 50.77 -25.73 -17.04
C ARG A 180 52.07 -25.48 -16.26
N SER A 181 51.98 -25.17 -14.96
CA SER A 181 53.13 -24.92 -14.09
C SER A 181 53.48 -26.09 -13.16
N LYS A 182 53.02 -27.31 -13.47
CA LYS A 182 53.26 -28.54 -12.71
C LYS A 182 53.68 -29.65 -13.65
#